data_AF-A0A950IBQ7-F1
#
_entry.id   AF-A0A950IBQ7-F1
#
_cell.length_a   1.000
_cell.length_b   1.000
_cell.length_c   1.000
_cell.angle_alpha   90.00
_cell.angle_beta   90.00
_cell.angle_gamma   90.00
#
_symmetry.space_group_name_H-M   'P 1'
#
loop_
_entity.id
_entity.type
_entity.pdbx_description
1 polymer ?
#
loop_
_entity_poly.entity_id
_entity_poly.type
_entity_poly.pdbx_seq_one_letter_code
_entity_poly.pdbx_strand_id
1 'polypeptide(L)'
;MRPPFADVKRDALLAACALAPPAADGACRWCAEPLPPRRRTWCSDRCGDAFWANHWWSVARSTAKRRDRYRCRRCGTRAPKRPAQSAHRTRAAYLVAMRAWRAAKRTGRLEVNHIVPCEGKHGELSCAHHLDNLETLCPACHKEHTSALRAPRAVAVA
;
A
#
# COMPACT_ATOMS: atom_id res chain seq x y z
N MET A 1 2.65 5.99 29.18
CA MET A 1 3.33 4.68 29.11
C MET A 1 2.77 3.90 27.93
N ARG A 2 3.62 3.53 26.97
CA ARG A 2 3.25 2.76 25.76
C ARG A 2 3.39 1.27 26.12
N PRO A 3 2.36 0.43 25.93
CA PRO A 3 2.43 -0.97 26.34
C PRO A 3 3.51 -1.73 25.53
N PRO A 4 4.23 -2.68 26.15
CA PRO A 4 5.47 -3.28 25.61
C PRO A 4 5.28 -4.27 24.43
N PHE A 5 4.13 -4.27 23.75
CA PHE A 5 3.83 -5.22 22.66
C PHE A 5 3.84 -4.58 21.27
N ALA A 6 4.55 -3.47 21.09
CA ALA A 6 4.48 -2.67 19.87
C ALA A 6 5.31 -3.20 18.68
N ASP A 7 6.24 -4.16 18.85
CA ASP A 7 7.23 -4.42 17.79
C ASP A 7 7.49 -5.91 17.46
N VAL A 8 6.57 -6.84 17.72
CA VAL A 8 6.76 -8.26 17.30
C VAL A 8 5.60 -8.83 16.45
N LYS A 9 4.42 -8.18 16.42
CA LYS A 9 3.24 -8.72 15.72
C LYS A 9 3.23 -8.56 14.19
N ARG A 10 4.13 -7.78 13.58
CA ARG A 10 4.18 -7.63 12.12
C ARG A 10 4.72 -8.88 11.42
N ASP A 11 5.67 -9.59 12.02
CA ASP A 11 6.39 -10.68 11.35
C ASP A 11 5.73 -12.05 11.57
N ALA A 12 4.97 -12.23 12.67
CA ALA A 12 4.24 -13.47 12.94
C ALA A 12 2.89 -13.60 12.21
N LEU A 13 2.33 -12.49 11.68
CA LEU A 13 1.07 -12.51 10.92
C LEU A 13 1.24 -12.87 9.43
N LEU A 14 2.48 -12.95 8.94
CA LEU A 14 2.80 -13.15 7.52
C LEU A 14 2.95 -14.62 7.11
N ALA A 15 3.08 -15.56 8.06
CA ALA A 15 3.49 -16.93 7.71
C ALA A 15 2.39 -17.83 7.09
N ALA A 16 1.10 -17.43 7.09
CA ALA A 16 0.02 -18.38 6.74
C ALA A 16 -1.22 -17.74 6.08
N CYS A 17 -1.09 -17.04 4.95
CA CYS A 17 -2.21 -16.22 4.52
C CYS A 17 -2.36 -16.07 2.99
N ALA A 18 -3.47 -16.38 2.31
CA ALA A 18 -4.63 -17.28 2.51
C ALA A 18 -5.94 -16.94 3.29
N LEU A 19 -6.34 -15.75 3.74
CA LEU A 19 -5.60 -14.67 4.40
C LEU A 19 -6.37 -14.21 5.65
N ALA A 20 -6.85 -15.22 6.36
CA ALA A 20 -7.37 -15.17 7.72
C ALA A 20 -7.78 -16.61 8.19
N PRO A 21 -7.01 -17.69 7.96
CA PRO A 21 -7.49 -19.06 8.26
C PRO A 21 -7.49 -19.36 9.78
N PRO A 22 -8.30 -20.35 10.22
CA PRO A 22 -9.34 -20.16 11.22
C PRO A 22 -8.77 -19.83 12.59
N ALA A 23 -9.26 -18.73 13.14
CA ALA A 23 -9.44 -18.67 14.57
C ALA A 23 -10.70 -19.50 14.90
N ALA A 24 -10.67 -20.31 15.96
CA ALA A 24 -11.82 -21.09 16.41
C ALA A 24 -13.08 -20.22 16.55
N ASP A 25 -14.26 -20.85 16.66
CA ASP A 25 -15.51 -20.11 16.92
C ASP A 25 -15.31 -19.12 18.07
N GLY A 26 -15.60 -17.84 17.80
CA GLY A 26 -15.40 -16.76 18.76
C GLY A 26 -14.03 -16.08 18.74
N ALA A 27 -13.16 -16.33 17.76
CA ALA A 27 -11.86 -15.66 17.65
C ALA A 27 -11.70 -14.77 16.40
N CYS A 28 -10.74 -13.84 16.47
CA CYS A 28 -10.54 -12.81 15.47
C CYS A 28 -9.95 -13.36 14.18
N ARG A 29 -10.59 -13.08 13.04
CA ARG A 29 -10.12 -13.55 11.73
C ARG A 29 -8.77 -12.95 11.30
N TRP A 30 -8.30 -11.87 11.90
CA TRP A 30 -7.02 -11.27 11.54
C TRP A 30 -5.87 -11.70 12.47
N CYS A 31 -6.05 -11.58 13.79
CA CYS A 31 -4.99 -11.85 14.77
C CYS A 31 -5.18 -13.14 15.59
N ALA A 32 -6.25 -13.89 15.35
CA ALA A 32 -6.64 -15.10 16.08
C ALA A 32 -6.93 -14.93 17.59
N GLU A 33 -6.92 -13.71 18.13
CA GLU A 33 -7.28 -13.45 19.54
C GLU A 33 -8.79 -13.60 19.78
N PRO A 34 -9.23 -13.99 21.00
CA PRO A 34 -10.65 -14.07 21.34
C PRO A 34 -11.40 -12.77 21.06
N LEU A 35 -12.64 -12.89 20.57
CA LEU A 35 -13.50 -11.74 20.31
C LEU A 35 -14.07 -11.20 21.63
N PRO A 36 -14.05 -9.87 21.84
CA PRO A 36 -14.78 -9.26 22.95
C PRO A 36 -16.29 -9.41 22.74
N PRO A 37 -17.10 -9.24 23.80
CA PRO A 37 -18.56 -9.30 23.69
C PRO A 37 -19.09 -8.45 22.53
N ARG A 38 -20.08 -8.98 21.79
CA ARG A 38 -20.77 -8.35 20.65
C ARG A 38 -19.98 -8.24 19.33
N ARG A 39 -18.67 -8.54 19.27
CA ARG A 39 -17.91 -8.60 18.00
C ARG A 39 -17.94 -10.01 17.40
N ARG A 40 -17.96 -10.12 16.07
CA ARG A 40 -18.14 -11.40 15.33
C ARG A 40 -17.02 -11.78 14.35
N THR A 41 -16.16 -10.83 13.97
CA THR A 41 -15.17 -11.03 12.89
C THR A 41 -13.78 -10.55 13.30
N TRP A 42 -13.69 -9.38 13.93
CA TRP A 42 -12.43 -8.79 14.35
C TRP A 42 -12.48 -8.38 15.82
N CYS A 43 -11.40 -8.57 16.58
CA CYS A 43 -11.34 -8.17 17.99
C CYS A 43 -11.35 -6.64 18.15
N SER A 44 -10.94 -5.90 17.11
CA SER A 44 -10.84 -4.45 17.09
C SER A 44 -10.93 -3.90 15.68
N ASP A 45 -11.22 -2.62 15.54
CA ASP A 45 -11.28 -1.93 14.25
C ASP A 45 -9.90 -1.96 13.57
N ARG A 46 -8.82 -1.86 14.35
CA ARG A 46 -7.43 -2.04 13.89
C ARG A 46 -7.24 -3.35 13.11
N CYS A 47 -7.82 -4.45 13.59
CA CYS A 47 -7.71 -5.74 12.92
C CYS A 47 -8.52 -5.80 11.61
N GLY A 48 -9.68 -5.15 11.58
CA GLY A 48 -10.45 -4.98 10.34
C GLY A 48 -9.70 -4.13 9.32
N ASP A 49 -9.16 -2.98 9.73
CA ASP A 49 -8.38 -2.09 8.88
C ASP A 49 -7.13 -2.78 8.31
N ALA A 50 -6.44 -3.56 9.13
CA ALA A 50 -5.26 -4.30 8.72
C ALA A 50 -5.59 -5.37 7.68
N PHE A 51 -6.72 -6.08 7.82
CA PHE A 51 -7.21 -7.01 6.80
C PHE A 51 -7.48 -6.29 5.48
N TRP A 52 -8.25 -5.19 5.50
CA TRP A 52 -8.55 -4.45 4.27
C TRP A 52 -7.30 -3.84 3.62
N ALA A 53 -6.36 -3.36 4.42
CA ALA A 53 -5.08 -2.83 3.95
C ALA A 53 -4.17 -3.86 3.29
N ASN A 54 -4.45 -5.16 3.42
CA ASN A 54 -3.66 -6.24 2.83
C ASN A 54 -4.40 -7.03 1.75
N HIS A 55 -5.72 -6.90 1.61
CA HIS A 55 -6.48 -7.69 0.63
C HIS A 55 -7.25 -6.90 -0.39
N TRP A 56 -7.50 -5.62 -0.13
CA TRP A 56 -8.32 -4.81 -1.01
C TRP A 56 -7.49 -3.72 -1.64
N TRP A 57 -7.32 -3.80 -2.96
CA TRP A 57 -6.39 -2.96 -3.71
C TRP A 57 -6.55 -1.47 -3.39
N SER A 58 -7.77 -0.95 -3.33
CA SER A 58 -8.00 0.48 -3.07
C SER A 58 -7.45 0.92 -1.70
N VAL A 59 -7.61 0.08 -0.67
CA VAL A 59 -7.11 0.37 0.68
C VAL A 59 -5.61 0.11 0.74
N ALA A 60 -5.16 -1.05 0.25
CA ALA A 60 -3.75 -1.45 0.20
C ALA A 60 -2.87 -0.43 -0.54
N ARG A 61 -3.30 0.04 -1.71
CA ARG A 61 -2.63 1.10 -2.49
C ARG A 61 -2.45 2.37 -1.69
N SER A 62 -3.49 2.80 -0.97
CA SER A 62 -3.42 4.01 -0.15
C SER A 62 -2.48 3.81 1.06
N THR A 63 -2.52 2.63 1.67
CA THR A 63 -1.70 2.28 2.83
C THR A 63 -0.23 2.11 2.46
N ALA A 64 0.10 1.51 1.32
CA ALA A 64 1.47 1.43 0.80
C ALA A 64 2.09 2.82 0.61
N LYS A 65 1.36 3.76 0.00
CA LYS A 65 1.83 5.15 -0.14
C LYS A 65 2.10 5.83 1.19
N ARG A 66 1.23 5.62 2.19
CA ARG A 66 1.42 6.16 3.55
C ARG A 66 2.61 5.53 4.25
N ARG A 67 2.74 4.19 4.20
CA ARG A 67 3.89 3.43 4.73
C ARG A 67 5.21 3.96 4.15
N ASP A 68 5.22 4.24 2.85
CA ASP A 68 6.40 4.72 2.13
C ASP A 68 6.58 6.25 2.24
N ARG A 69 5.76 6.92 3.06
CA ARG A 69 5.76 8.38 3.29
C ARG A 69 5.71 9.19 1.99
N TYR A 70 4.99 8.68 0.99
CA TYR A 70 4.88 9.26 -0.35
C TYR A 70 6.25 9.48 -1.02
N ARG A 71 7.10 8.45 -0.97
CA ARG A 71 8.42 8.41 -1.62
C ARG A 71 8.58 7.14 -2.43
N CYS A 72 9.38 7.23 -3.49
CA CYS A 72 9.85 6.07 -4.21
C CYS A 72 10.70 5.19 -3.27
N ARG A 73 10.37 3.90 -3.17
CA ARG A 73 11.11 2.94 -2.35
C ARG A 73 12.49 2.59 -2.92
N ARG A 74 12.70 2.81 -4.22
CA ARG A 74 13.97 2.53 -4.89
C ARG A 74 14.92 3.73 -4.88
N CYS A 75 14.46 4.89 -5.32
CA CYS A 75 15.31 6.09 -5.48
C CYS A 75 15.02 7.24 -4.52
N GLY A 76 14.00 7.13 -3.64
CA GLY A 76 13.68 8.16 -2.65
C GLY A 76 12.91 9.40 -3.17
N THR A 77 12.73 9.52 -4.48
CA THR A 77 11.99 10.63 -5.13
C THR A 77 10.61 10.84 -4.50
N ARG A 78 10.28 12.11 -4.19
CA ARG A 78 8.98 12.51 -3.64
C ARG A 78 7.99 12.90 -4.72
N ALA A 79 6.70 12.70 -4.44
CA ALA A 79 5.65 13.28 -5.27
C ALA A 79 5.68 14.82 -5.21
N PRO A 80 5.36 15.53 -6.31
CA PRO A 80 5.19 16.98 -6.31
C PRO A 80 4.17 17.44 -5.26
N LYS A 81 4.61 18.28 -4.32
CA LYS A 81 3.75 18.80 -3.25
C LYS A 81 2.79 19.85 -3.82
N ARG A 82 1.50 19.71 -3.49
CA ARG A 82 0.50 20.72 -3.86
C ARG A 82 0.79 22.03 -3.11
N PRO A 83 0.85 23.19 -3.79
CA PRO A 83 1.05 24.46 -3.11
C PRO A 83 -0.15 24.76 -2.21
N ALA A 84 0.12 25.32 -1.03
CA ALA A 84 -0.91 25.82 -0.12
C ALA A 84 -1.21 27.28 -0.47
N GLN A 85 -2.48 27.66 -0.55
CA GLN A 85 -2.87 29.04 -0.89
C GLN A 85 -2.27 30.06 0.09
N SER A 86 -2.19 29.73 1.37
CA SER A 86 -1.59 30.56 2.42
C SER A 86 -0.10 30.83 2.24
N ALA A 87 0.61 30.07 1.40
CA ALA A 87 2.04 30.28 1.13
C ALA A 87 2.31 31.38 0.08
N HIS A 88 1.26 32.01 -0.47
CA HIS A 88 1.40 32.99 -1.55
C HIS A 88 0.77 34.33 -1.18
N ARG A 89 1.50 35.42 -1.43
CA ARG A 89 1.04 36.80 -1.17
C ARG A 89 -0.17 37.21 -2.01
N THR A 90 -0.28 36.68 -3.23
CA THR A 90 -1.35 37.04 -4.18
C THR A 90 -1.99 35.81 -4.79
N ARG A 91 -3.27 35.95 -5.17
CA ARG A 91 -4.01 34.90 -5.89
C ARG A 91 -3.35 34.54 -7.22
N ALA A 92 -2.80 35.52 -7.94
CA ALA A 92 -2.10 35.29 -9.21
C ALA A 92 -0.87 34.38 -9.02
N ALA A 93 -0.04 34.64 -8.00
CA ALA A 93 1.11 33.80 -7.68
C ALA A 93 0.70 32.35 -7.31
N TYR A 94 -0.37 32.20 -6.53
CA TYR A 94 -0.93 30.87 -6.22
C TYR A 94 -1.39 30.11 -7.47
N LEU A 95 -2.07 30.78 -8.41
CA LEU A 95 -2.51 30.15 -9.65
C LEU A 95 -1.33 29.73 -10.55
N VAL A 96 -0.26 30.52 -10.62
CA VAL A 96 0.97 30.13 -11.33
C VAL A 96 1.57 28.88 -10.70
N ALA A 97 1.72 28.86 -9.37
CA ALA A 97 2.23 27.69 -8.64
C ALA A 97 1.33 26.46 -8.83
N MET A 98 0.00 26.63 -8.85
CA MET A 98 -0.94 25.54 -9.12
C MET A 98 -0.81 24.97 -10.53
N ARG A 99 -0.58 25.81 -11.56
CA ARG A 99 -0.31 25.36 -12.93
C ARG A 99 1.00 24.56 -13.00
N ALA A 100 2.07 25.08 -12.40
CA ALA A 100 3.35 24.38 -12.32
C ALA A 100 3.21 23.02 -11.60
N TRP A 101 2.50 22.97 -10.48
CA TRP A 101 2.21 21.71 -9.78
C TRP A 101 1.38 20.74 -10.62
N ARG A 102 0.35 21.19 -11.34
CA ARG A 102 -0.43 20.32 -12.25
C ARG A 102 0.45 19.71 -13.34
N ALA A 103 1.33 20.51 -13.93
CA ALA A 103 2.29 20.03 -14.92
C ALA A 103 3.26 18.99 -14.32
N ALA A 104 3.87 19.29 -13.17
CA ALA A 104 4.78 18.37 -12.49
C ALA A 104 4.08 17.08 -12.01
N LYS A 105 2.84 17.19 -11.50
CA LYS A 105 2.05 16.04 -11.04
C LYS A 105 1.79 15.05 -12.17
N ARG A 106 1.61 15.51 -13.41
CA ARG A 106 1.33 14.64 -14.56
C ARG A 106 2.46 13.65 -14.82
N THR A 107 3.72 14.05 -14.61
CA THR A 107 4.91 13.25 -14.89
C THR A 107 5.59 12.70 -13.64
N GLY A 108 5.29 13.25 -12.45
CA GLY A 108 5.91 12.88 -11.17
C GLY A 108 4.97 12.16 -10.20
N ARG A 109 3.81 11.68 -10.65
CA ARG A 109 2.87 10.97 -9.78
C ARG A 109 3.46 9.62 -9.37
N LEU A 110 3.58 9.39 -8.06
CA LEU A 110 3.96 8.08 -7.55
C LEU A 110 2.85 7.05 -7.80
N GLU A 111 3.27 5.87 -8.22
CA GLU A 111 2.44 4.69 -8.48
C GLU A 111 2.74 3.64 -7.41
N VAL A 112 1.81 2.70 -7.22
CA VAL A 112 2.06 1.54 -6.35
C VAL A 112 2.17 0.36 -7.28
N ASN A 113 3.28 -0.34 -7.12
CA ASN A 113 3.63 -1.49 -7.90
C ASN A 113 3.51 -2.75 -7.03
N HIS A 114 3.15 -3.86 -7.66
CA HIS A 114 3.26 -5.19 -7.07
C HIS A 114 4.66 -5.75 -7.37
N ILE A 115 5.38 -6.20 -6.34
CA ILE A 115 6.72 -6.80 -6.49
C ILE A 115 6.59 -8.12 -7.27
N VAL A 116 5.67 -8.98 -6.81
CA VAL A 116 5.16 -10.14 -7.54
C VAL A 116 3.84 -9.74 -8.20
N PRO A 117 3.73 -9.79 -9.54
CA PRO A 117 2.53 -9.35 -10.26
C PRO A 117 1.24 -10.00 -9.77
N CYS A 118 0.16 -9.23 -9.71
CA CYS A 118 -1.14 -9.74 -9.24
C CYS A 118 -2.02 -10.37 -10.34
N GLU A 119 -1.50 -10.50 -11.58
CA GLU A 119 -2.15 -11.20 -12.70
C GLU A 119 -3.64 -10.82 -12.92
N GLY A 120 -3.97 -9.52 -12.82
CA GLY A 120 -5.32 -9.02 -13.09
C GLY A 120 -6.26 -8.93 -11.88
N LYS A 121 -5.85 -9.40 -10.70
CA LYS A 121 -6.68 -9.48 -9.48
C LYS A 121 -6.96 -8.14 -8.78
N HIS A 122 -6.75 -6.99 -9.44
CA HIS A 122 -6.90 -5.66 -8.84
C HIS A 122 -8.32 -5.32 -8.36
N GLY A 123 -9.35 -5.99 -8.90
CA GLY A 123 -10.75 -5.82 -8.52
C GLY A 123 -11.25 -6.82 -7.48
N GLU A 124 -10.39 -7.72 -7.02
CA GLU A 124 -10.78 -8.86 -6.19
C GLU A 124 -10.11 -8.79 -4.81
N LEU A 125 -10.74 -9.47 -3.85
CA LEU A 125 -10.10 -9.72 -2.57
C LEU A 125 -8.98 -10.73 -2.77
N SER A 126 -7.73 -10.33 -2.55
CA SER A 126 -6.58 -11.18 -2.90
C SER A 126 -5.37 -10.94 -2.00
N CYS A 127 -4.65 -12.03 -1.70
CA CYS A 127 -3.35 -12.02 -1.05
C CYS A 127 -2.29 -11.26 -1.84
N ALA A 128 -2.48 -11.09 -3.15
CA ALA A 128 -1.57 -10.30 -3.97
C ALA A 128 -1.44 -8.85 -3.48
N HIS A 129 -2.39 -8.33 -2.71
CA HIS A 129 -2.41 -6.95 -2.20
C HIS A 129 -1.72 -6.77 -0.85
N HIS A 130 -1.05 -7.78 -0.32
CA HIS A 130 -0.25 -7.65 0.89
C HIS A 130 0.69 -6.48 0.79
N LEU A 131 0.79 -5.70 1.87
CA LEU A 131 1.66 -4.54 1.87
C LEU A 131 3.10 -4.93 1.52
N ASP A 132 3.60 -6.09 1.97
CA ASP A 132 4.97 -6.53 1.67
C ASP A 132 5.18 -6.91 0.21
N ASN A 133 4.11 -7.25 -0.52
CA ASN A 133 4.13 -7.39 -1.98
C ASN A 133 3.93 -6.06 -2.72
N LEU A 134 3.79 -4.93 -2.02
CA LEU A 134 3.59 -3.62 -2.62
C LEU A 134 4.78 -2.70 -2.39
N GLU A 135 5.11 -1.90 -3.39
CA GLU A 135 6.09 -0.81 -3.28
C GLU A 135 5.60 0.46 -3.96
N THR A 136 5.83 1.62 -3.35
CA THR A 136 5.56 2.92 -4.00
C THR A 136 6.74 3.31 -4.89
N LEU A 137 6.50 3.54 -6.19
CA LEU A 137 7.53 3.87 -7.18
C LEU A 137 7.24 5.21 -7.87
N CYS A 138 8.30 5.89 -8.31
CA CYS A 138 8.17 6.98 -9.28
C CYS A 138 7.98 6.43 -10.70
N PRO A 139 7.49 7.25 -11.65
CA PRO A 139 7.24 6.77 -13.02
C PRO A 139 8.46 6.18 -13.73
N ALA A 140 9.67 6.69 -13.45
CA ALA A 140 10.91 6.13 -14.00
C ALA A 140 11.18 4.70 -13.47
N CYS A 141 11.23 4.51 -12.15
CA CYS A 141 11.45 3.20 -11.54
C CYS A 141 10.32 2.21 -11.83
N HIS A 142 9.08 2.69 -11.96
CA HIS A 142 7.95 1.84 -12.33
C HIS A 142 8.05 1.34 -13.77
N LYS A 143 8.46 2.21 -14.71
CA LYS A 143 8.76 1.82 -16.09
C LYS A 143 9.86 0.75 -16.14
N GLU A 144 10.96 0.96 -15.41
CA GLU A 144 12.06 -0.02 -15.32
C GLU A 144 11.59 -1.39 -14.85
N HIS A 145 10.79 -1.44 -13.77
CA HIS A 145 10.25 -2.69 -13.26
C HIS A 145 9.32 -3.38 -14.27
N THR A 146 8.41 -2.62 -14.89
CA THR A 146 7.48 -3.17 -15.88
C THR A 146 8.22 -3.70 -17.10
N SER A 147 9.27 -3.03 -17.55
CA SER A 147 10.13 -3.48 -18.65
C SER A 147 10.87 -4.78 -18.30
N ALA A 148 11.37 -4.92 -17.08
CA ALA A 148 12.04 -6.14 -16.63
C ALA A 148 11.11 -7.36 -16.65
N LEU A 149 9.82 -7.18 -16.33
CA LEU A 149 8.81 -8.23 -16.39
C LEU A 149 8.37 -8.60 -17.82
N ARG A 150 8.62 -7.72 -18.81
CA ARG A 150 8.30 -7.95 -20.23
C ARG A 150 9.42 -8.59 -21.02
N ALA A 151 10.66 -8.59 -20.51
CA ALA A 151 11.75 -9.34 -21.13
C ALA A 151 11.31 -10.79 -21.29
N PRO A 152 11.62 -11.46 -22.42
CA PRO A 152 11.12 -12.79 -22.68
C PRO A 152 11.46 -13.69 -21.50
N ARG A 153 10.43 -14.31 -20.90
CA ARG A 153 10.63 -15.47 -20.03
C ARG A 153 11.39 -16.45 -20.91
N ALA A 154 12.69 -16.62 -20.68
CA ALA A 154 13.46 -17.65 -21.36
C ALA A 154 12.65 -18.93 -21.20
N VAL A 155 12.22 -19.48 -22.33
CA VAL A 155 11.52 -20.76 -22.39
C VAL A 155 12.43 -21.72 -21.63
N ALA A 156 11.97 -22.20 -20.48
CA ALA A 156 12.62 -23.30 -19.81
C ALA A 156 12.57 -24.46 -20.80
N VAL A 157 13.72 -24.74 -21.42
CA VAL A 157 13.91 -25.87 -22.32
C VAL A 157 13.74 -27.14 -21.48
N ALA A 158 13.04 -28.09 -22.09
CA ALA A 158 12.50 -29.34 -21.54
C ALA A 158 13.48 -30.20 -20.74
#